data_AF-A0A924GLX9-F1
#
_entry.id   AF-A0A924GLX9-F1
#
_cell.length_a   1.000
_cell.length_b   1.000
_cell.length_c   1.000
_cell.angle_alpha   90.00
_cell.angle_beta   90.00
_cell.angle_gamma   90.00
#
_symmetry.space_group_name_H-M   'P 1'
#
loop_
_entity.id
_entity.type
_entity.pdbx_description
1 polymer ?
#
loop_
_entity_poly.entity_id
_entity_poly.type
_entity_poly.pdbx_seq_one_letter_code
_entity_poly.pdbx_strand_id
1 'polypeptide(L)'
;MTSNAGIKRNRRPHGLFVVRAEIRVAPETVAAMEAARRASGDLSLSLYIESLVKMLETERGSLPVFVPNSTNAEVLTPAAA
;
A
#
# COMPACT_ATOMS: atom_id res chain seq x y z
N MET A 1 28.17 -1.61 7.42
CA MET A 1 27.30 -0.72 6.61
C MET A 1 27.24 -1.31 5.21
N THR A 2 26.19 -2.05 4.88
CA THR A 2 26.10 -2.78 3.61
C THR A 2 25.72 -1.80 2.50
N SER A 3 26.64 -1.60 1.55
CA SER A 3 26.44 -0.73 0.40
C SER A 3 25.36 -1.32 -0.53
N ASN A 4 24.21 -0.64 -0.65
CA ASN A 4 23.13 -1.01 -1.57
C ASN A 4 23.41 -0.56 -3.03
N ALA A 5 24.67 -0.27 -3.37
CA ALA A 5 25.10 0.15 -4.70
C ALA A 5 25.01 -1.02 -5.71
N GLY A 6 23.79 -1.30 -6.17
CA GLY A 6 23.56 -2.37 -7.16
C GLY A 6 22.15 -2.96 -7.16
N ILE A 7 21.31 -2.67 -6.16
CA ILE A 7 19.94 -3.16 -6.14
C ILE A 7 19.12 -2.33 -7.12
N LYS A 8 18.99 -2.84 -8.36
CA LYS A 8 18.13 -2.28 -9.38
C LYS A 8 16.68 -2.45 -8.91
N ARG A 9 16.11 -1.39 -8.35
CA ARG A 9 14.71 -1.35 -7.90
C ARG A 9 13.81 -1.87 -9.01
N ASN A 10 12.99 -2.88 -8.71
CA ASN A 10 12.05 -3.43 -9.68
C ASN A 10 10.89 -2.44 -9.86
N ARG A 11 10.88 -1.76 -11.00
CA ARG A 11 9.92 -0.72 -11.34
C ARG A 11 8.90 -1.24 -12.34
N ARG A 12 7.76 -0.56 -12.39
CA ARG A 12 6.77 -0.76 -13.45
C ARG A 12 7.43 -0.53 -14.82
N PRO A 13 7.13 -1.35 -15.85
CA PRO A 13 7.67 -1.17 -17.19
C PRO A 13 7.43 0.24 -17.72
N HIS A 14 8.41 0.77 -18.46
CA HIS A 14 8.27 2.05 -19.14
C HIS A 14 7.24 1.95 -20.28
N GLY A 15 6.56 3.06 -20.59
CA GLY A 15 5.61 3.15 -21.71
C GLY A 15 4.16 2.75 -21.39
N LEU A 16 3.88 2.31 -20.17
CA LEU A 16 2.51 2.04 -19.72
C LEU A 16 1.82 3.33 -19.27
N PHE A 17 0.53 3.47 -19.58
CA PHE A 17 -0.30 4.55 -19.05
C PHE A 17 -0.31 4.49 -17.51
N VAL A 18 -0.07 5.63 -16.87
CA VAL A 18 0.01 5.75 -15.41
C VAL A 18 -0.97 6.83 -14.94
N VAL A 19 -1.71 6.52 -13.88
CA VAL A 19 -2.47 7.51 -13.11
C VAL A 19 -1.74 7.75 -11.79
N ARG A 20 -1.53 9.01 -11.43
CA ARG A 20 -0.98 9.37 -10.12
C ARG A 20 -2.13 9.39 -9.10
N ALA A 21 -2.03 8.54 -8.09
CA ALA A 21 -2.93 8.56 -6.93
C ALA A 21 -2.23 9.24 -5.75
N GLU A 22 -2.94 10.17 -5.11
CA GLU A 22 -2.52 10.74 -3.83
C GLU A 22 -3.42 10.16 -2.74
N ILE A 23 -2.81 9.55 -1.73
CA ILE A 23 -3.52 8.89 -0.63
C ILE A 23 -2.88 9.28 0.70
N ARG A 24 -3.70 9.36 1.76
CA ARG A 24 -3.23 9.52 3.14
C ARG A 24 -3.26 8.16 3.82
N VAL A 25 -2.14 7.79 4.43
CA VAL A 25 -1.95 6.47 5.04
C VAL A 25 -1.29 6.68 6.39
N ALA A 26 -1.65 5.85 7.37
CA ALA A 26 -1.03 5.87 8.69
C ALA A 26 0.48 5.50 8.60
N PRO A 27 1.35 6.10 9.44
CA PRO A 27 2.79 5.88 9.39
C PRO A 27 3.21 4.41 9.52
N GLU A 28 2.54 3.66 10.40
CA GLU A 28 2.79 2.25 10.65
C GLU A 28 2.51 1.39 9.41
N THR A 29 1.46 1.72 8.67
CA THR A 29 1.11 1.03 7.42
C THR A 29 2.16 1.33 6.35
N VAL A 30 2.68 2.56 6.27
CA VAL A 30 3.78 2.89 5.36
C VAL A 30 5.03 2.07 5.70
N ALA A 31 5.41 2.00 6.97
CA ALA A 31 6.56 1.21 7.41
C ALA A 31 6.41 -0.28 7.07
N ALA A 32 5.21 -0.85 7.30
CA ALA A 32 4.90 -2.23 6.95
C ALA A 32 5.02 -2.49 5.44
N MET A 33 4.44 -1.60 4.62
CA MET A 33 4.56 -1.71 3.16
C MET A 33 6.01 -1.59 2.68
N GLU A 34 6.81 -0.69 3.27
CA GLU A 34 8.22 -0.56 2.89
C GLU A 34 9.04 -1.81 3.22
N ALA A 35 8.82 -2.41 4.40
CA ALA A 35 9.49 -3.63 4.80
C ALA A 35 9.13 -4.80 3.85
N ALA A 36 7.84 -5.00 3.58
CA ALA A 36 7.37 -6.06 2.68
C ALA A 36 7.87 -5.87 1.24
N ARG A 37 7.85 -4.63 0.74
CA ARG A 37 8.37 -4.25 -0.59
C ARG A 37 9.85 -4.56 -0.75
N ARG A 38 10.66 -4.30 0.28
CA ARG A 38 12.10 -4.62 0.29
C ARG A 38 12.33 -6.13 0.31
N ALA A 39 11.60 -6.85 1.17
CA ALA A 39 11.65 -8.31 1.24
C ALA A 39 11.24 -8.98 -0.09
N SER A 40 10.36 -8.35 -0.85
CA SER A 40 9.90 -8.81 -2.18
C SER A 40 10.86 -8.49 -3.33
N GLY A 41 12.16 -8.28 -3.04
CA GLY A 41 13.15 -7.92 -4.05
C GLY A 41 13.17 -6.43 -4.41
N ASP A 42 12.96 -5.56 -3.41
CA ASP A 42 12.92 -4.10 -3.52
C ASP A 42 12.07 -3.58 -4.69
N LEU A 43 10.77 -3.94 -4.65
CA LEU A 43 9.80 -3.45 -5.63
C LEU A 43 9.60 -1.93 -5.51
N SER A 44 9.05 -1.25 -6.51
CA SER A 44 8.46 0.08 -6.32
C SER A 44 7.15 -0.01 -5.56
N LEU A 45 6.70 1.07 -4.90
CA LEU A 45 5.43 1.05 -4.17
C LEU A 45 4.26 0.75 -5.12
N SER A 46 4.26 1.38 -6.30
CA SER A 46 3.24 1.12 -7.33
C SER A 46 3.22 -0.34 -7.77
N LEU A 47 4.39 -0.94 -8.03
CA LEU A 47 4.47 -2.34 -8.45
C LEU A 47 4.05 -3.30 -7.33
N TYR A 48 4.40 -2.97 -6.08
CA TYR A 48 3.96 -3.73 -4.91
C TYR A 48 2.42 -3.73 -4.78
N ILE A 49 1.78 -2.56 -4.92
CA ILE A 49 0.31 -2.44 -4.88
C ILE A 49 -0.34 -3.18 -6.06
N GLU A 50 0.17 -3.03 -7.28
CA GLU A 50 -0.34 -3.77 -8.45
C GLU A 50 -0.21 -5.28 -8.29
N SER A 51 0.87 -5.75 -7.65
CA SER A 51 1.07 -7.17 -7.37
C SER A 51 0.11 -7.67 -6.29
N LEU A 52 -0.14 -6.88 -5.25
CA LEU A 52 -1.11 -7.19 -4.20
C LEU A 52 -2.53 -7.30 -4.74
N VAL A 53 -2.92 -6.36 -5.61
CA VAL A 53 -4.24 -6.39 -6.30
C VAL A 53 -4.40 -7.67 -7.10
N LYS A 54 -3.43 -8.01 -7.95
CA LYS A 54 -3.45 -9.24 -8.77
C LYS A 54 -3.49 -10.50 -7.91
N MET A 55 -2.75 -10.52 -6.81
CA MET A 55 -2.75 -11.63 -5.86
C MET A 55 -4.16 -11.84 -5.29
N LEU A 56 -4.79 -10.78 -4.78
CA LEU A 56 -6.14 -10.85 -4.23
C LEU A 56 -7.20 -11.24 -5.27
N GLU A 57 -7.10 -10.72 -6.49
CA GLU A 57 -7.97 -11.12 -7.60
C GLU A 57 -7.77 -12.60 -7.97
N THR A 58 -6.53 -13.08 -7.98
CA THR A 58 -6.23 -14.50 -8.28
C THR A 58 -6.77 -15.41 -7.19
N GLU A 59 -6.63 -15.01 -5.92
CA GLU A 59 -7.07 -15.81 -4.76
C GLU A 59 -8.59 -15.81 -4.58
N ARG A 60 -9.26 -14.69 -4.88
CA ARG A 60 -10.67 -14.48 -4.52
C ARG A 60 -11.61 -14.32 -5.72
N GLY A 61 -11.07 -14.22 -6.93
CA GLY A 61 -11.81 -13.87 -8.15
C GLY A 61 -12.15 -12.38 -8.26
N SER A 62 -12.00 -11.60 -7.19
CA SER A 62 -12.25 -10.16 -7.17
C SER A 62 -11.52 -9.47 -6.02
N LEU A 63 -11.40 -8.14 -6.09
CA LEU A 63 -10.95 -7.36 -4.94
C LEU A 63 -11.99 -7.39 -3.79
N PRO A 64 -11.53 -7.40 -2.53
CA PRO A 64 -12.44 -7.37 -1.39
C PRO A 64 -13.18 -6.03 -1.31
N VAL A 65 -14.49 -6.10 -1.08
CA VAL A 65 -15.33 -4.94 -0.77
C VAL A 65 -15.47 -4.86 0.75
N PHE A 66 -14.96 -3.77 1.34
CA PHE A 66 -15.10 -3.52 2.77
C PHE A 66 -16.41 -2.75 3.01
N VAL A 67 -17.32 -3.34 3.77
CA VAL A 67 -18.52 -2.65 4.24
C VAL A 67 -18.11 -1.78 5.43
N PRO A 68 -18.53 -0.51 5.51
CA PRO A 68 -18.25 0.31 6.69
C PRO A 68 -18.83 -0.39 7.92
N ASN A 69 -17.97 -0.83 8.84
CA ASN A 69 -18.43 -1.22 10.16
C ASN A 69 -18.98 0.05 10.82
N SER A 70 -20.29 0.12 11.03
CA SER A 70 -20.96 1.21 11.77
C SER A 70 -20.61 1.28 13.26
N THR A 71 -19.53 0.63 13.69
CA THR A 71 -19.08 0.54 15.09
C THR A 71 -18.01 1.56 15.44
N ASN A 72 -18.06 2.76 14.86
CA ASN A 72 -17.33 3.91 15.37
C ASN A 72 -18.37 4.94 15.81
N ALA A 73 -18.80 4.83 17.06
CA ALA A 73 -19.44 5.94 17.74
C ALA A 73 -18.46 7.12 17.68
N GLU A 74 -18.85 8.20 17.01
CA GLU A 74 -18.17 9.48 17.17
C GLU A 74 -18.20 9.82 18.66
N VAL A 75 -17.05 9.73 19.32
CA VAL A 75 -16.91 10.27 20.67
C VAL A 75 -16.92 11.79 20.48
N LEU A 76 -18.12 12.37 20.59
CA LEU A 76 -18.30 13.79 20.79
C LEU A 76 -17.65 14.14 22.13
N THR A 77 -16.40 14.59 22.10
CA THR A 77 -15.78 15.23 23.26
C THR A 77 -16.50 16.56 23.48
N PRO A 78 -17.25 16.77 24.58
CA PRO A 78 -17.78 18.09 24.86
C PRO A 78 -16.61 19.02 25.17
N ALA A 79 -16.55 20.15 24.47
CA ALA A 79 -15.65 21.23 24.85
C ALA A 79 -16.02 21.70 26.27
N ALA A 80 -15.06 21.64 27.18
CA ALA A 80 -15.23 22.19 28.53
C ALA A 80 -15.53 23.70 28.41
N ALA A 81 -16.62 24.13 29.04
CA ALA A 81 -17.01 25.52 29.24
C ALA A 81 -16.51 26.02 30.60
#